data_AF-A0A3M0C2P8-F1
#
_entry.id   AF-A0A3M0C2P8-F1
#
_cell.length_a   1.000
_cell.length_b   1.000
_cell.length_c   1.000
_cell.angle_alpha   90.00
_cell.angle_beta   90.00
_cell.angle_gamma   90.00
#
_symmetry.space_group_name_H-M   'P 1'
#
loop_
_entity.id
_entity.type
_entity.pdbx_description
1 polymer ?
#
loop_
_entity_poly.entity_id
_entity_poly.type
_entity_poly.pdbx_seq_one_letter_code
_entity_poly.pdbx_strand_id
1 'polypeptide(L)'
;MLPKTIDIKFLNEKAGKVKTYIKKIKQILDLGKEEFENKPIYPDRVKYYLVVLNDELEEISCHLLSIIYNKSFKDNCLKIISKEEIFNPKLSRALLDLYNFKENLMEKNLNYQPENMYSIVSDIILTLDNMFIPELSKIVKELKEKQPKLKISINIKRVQQNISAILSNIKKLKTFLKYSKEEFINSPLFIDRSKYFLVVAIDGANWICKHLLRKLGEKNTDECFIKLYEKNIIDKETAYFLQDLQNNRINLADPTKEISSEKIYYWVENSNKYFKRFIQDIIKAVKG
;
A
#
# COMPACT_ATOMS: atom_id res chain seq x y z
N MET A 1 13.42 3.75 5.75
CA MET A 1 12.07 3.22 5.46
C MET A 1 12.14 1.70 5.31
N LEU A 2 11.11 0.94 5.73
CA LEU A 2 11.03 -0.51 5.51
C LEU A 2 10.95 -0.82 4.01
N PRO A 3 11.52 -1.93 3.52
CA PRO A 3 11.42 -2.32 2.11
C PRO A 3 9.96 -2.53 1.73
N LYS A 4 9.58 -2.20 0.50
CA LYS A 4 8.28 -2.61 -0.04
C LYS A 4 8.24 -4.12 -0.23
N THR A 5 7.11 -4.73 0.09
CA THR A 5 6.93 -6.19 0.02
C THR A 5 5.88 -6.57 -1.00
N ILE A 6 6.06 -7.73 -1.61
CA ILE A 6 5.06 -8.36 -2.46
C ILE A 6 3.80 -8.69 -1.67
N ASP A 7 2.69 -8.06 -2.07
CA ASP A 7 1.35 -8.45 -1.65
C ASP A 7 0.79 -9.55 -2.57
N ILE A 8 0.96 -10.80 -2.15
CA ILE A 8 0.50 -11.98 -2.91
C ILE A 8 -1.02 -12.01 -2.99
N LYS A 9 -1.73 -11.58 -1.94
CA LYS A 9 -3.20 -11.62 -1.91
C LYS A 9 -3.75 -10.66 -2.96
N PHE A 10 -3.22 -9.44 -3.00
CA PHE A 10 -3.54 -8.45 -4.02
C PHE A 10 -3.26 -8.99 -5.43
N LEU A 11 -2.05 -9.53 -5.67
CA LEU A 11 -1.69 -10.07 -6.98
C LEU A 11 -2.59 -11.21 -7.43
N ASN A 12 -2.96 -12.13 -6.53
CA ASN A 12 -3.87 -13.23 -6.84
C ASN A 12 -5.27 -12.74 -7.18
N GLU A 13 -5.80 -11.77 -6.43
CA GLU A 13 -7.09 -11.15 -6.72
C GLU A 13 -7.09 -10.53 -8.12
N LYS A 14 -6.08 -9.70 -8.41
CA LYS A 14 -5.95 -8.98 -9.67
C LYS A 14 -5.71 -9.92 -10.85
N ALA A 15 -4.84 -10.91 -10.70
CA ALA A 15 -4.62 -11.95 -11.70
C ALA A 15 -5.91 -12.77 -12.00
N GLY A 16 -6.75 -13.00 -10.98
CA GLY A 16 -8.06 -13.64 -11.16
C GLY A 16 -9.01 -12.79 -12.03
N LYS A 17 -9.04 -11.47 -11.81
CA LYS A 17 -9.82 -10.54 -12.65
C LYS A 17 -9.29 -10.48 -14.07
N VAL A 18 -7.97 -10.40 -14.25
CA VAL A 18 -7.31 -10.47 -15.57
C VAL A 18 -7.75 -11.72 -16.34
N LYS A 19 -7.65 -12.91 -15.73
CA LYS A 19 -8.12 -14.17 -16.34
C LYS A 19 -9.61 -14.11 -16.74
N THR A 20 -10.44 -13.51 -15.88
CA THR A 20 -11.87 -13.40 -16.12
C THR A 20 -12.16 -12.56 -17.36
N TYR A 21 -11.50 -11.41 -17.51
CA TYR A 21 -11.71 -10.53 -18.68
C TYR A 21 -11.10 -11.10 -19.95
N ILE A 22 -9.92 -11.72 -19.88
CA ILE A 22 -9.34 -12.48 -21.01
C ILE A 22 -10.34 -13.53 -21.51
N LYS A 23 -10.92 -14.33 -20.60
CA LYS A 23 -11.93 -15.34 -20.96
C LYS A 23 -13.17 -14.73 -21.62
N LYS A 24 -13.70 -13.63 -21.08
CA LYS A 24 -14.88 -12.96 -21.66
C LYS A 24 -14.63 -12.41 -23.06
N ILE A 25 -13.44 -11.83 -23.29
CA ILE A 25 -13.06 -11.33 -24.61
C ILE A 25 -12.87 -12.50 -25.58
N LYS A 26 -12.13 -13.53 -25.15
CA LYS A 26 -11.90 -14.73 -25.95
C LYS A 26 -13.20 -15.41 -26.39
N GLN A 27 -14.18 -15.54 -25.49
CA GLN A 27 -15.51 -16.07 -25.83
C GLN A 27 -16.23 -15.31 -26.96
N ILE A 28 -16.00 -14.00 -27.07
CA ILE A 28 -16.56 -13.18 -28.15
C ILE A 28 -15.76 -13.39 -29.44
N LEU A 29 -14.43 -13.41 -29.35
CA LEU A 29 -13.55 -13.59 -30.51
C LEU A 29 -13.67 -14.99 -31.13
N ASP A 30 -13.88 -16.02 -30.30
CA ASP A 30 -14.03 -17.42 -30.72
C ASP A 30 -15.29 -17.64 -31.59
N LEU A 31 -16.22 -16.69 -31.63
CA LEU A 31 -17.36 -16.70 -32.55
C LEU A 31 -16.97 -16.43 -34.01
N GLY A 32 -15.75 -15.94 -34.24
CA GLY A 32 -15.21 -15.64 -35.56
C GLY A 32 -15.33 -14.16 -35.95
N LYS A 33 -14.49 -13.78 -36.93
CA LYS A 33 -14.36 -12.39 -37.40
C LYS A 33 -15.66 -11.82 -37.95
N GLU A 34 -16.35 -12.57 -38.80
CA GLU A 34 -17.61 -12.15 -39.43
C GLU A 34 -18.69 -11.85 -38.38
N GLU A 35 -18.85 -12.75 -37.42
CA GLU A 35 -19.83 -12.62 -36.34
C GLU A 35 -19.49 -11.46 -35.40
N PHE A 36 -18.19 -11.21 -35.16
CA PHE A 36 -17.70 -10.06 -34.40
C PHE A 36 -18.01 -8.73 -35.08
N GLU A 37 -17.79 -8.62 -36.39
CA GLU A 37 -17.97 -7.38 -37.15
C GLU A 37 -19.46 -7.05 -37.37
N ASN A 38 -20.27 -8.07 -37.67
CA ASN A 38 -21.68 -7.89 -38.03
C ASN A 38 -22.61 -7.65 -36.83
N LYS A 39 -22.14 -7.88 -35.60
CA LYS A 39 -22.92 -7.64 -34.38
C LYS A 39 -22.31 -6.51 -33.55
N PRO A 40 -22.84 -5.27 -33.66
CA PRO A 40 -22.28 -4.08 -33.01
C PRO A 40 -22.01 -4.22 -31.51
N ILE A 41 -22.80 -5.05 -30.82
CA ILE A 41 -22.65 -5.32 -29.39
C ILE A 41 -21.31 -5.99 -29.02
N TYR A 42 -20.70 -6.74 -29.93
CA TYR A 42 -19.47 -7.48 -29.66
C TYR A 42 -18.23 -6.59 -29.61
N PRO A 43 -17.95 -5.74 -30.63
CA PRO A 43 -16.88 -4.76 -30.54
C PRO A 43 -17.01 -3.86 -29.31
N ASP A 44 -18.21 -3.38 -28.99
CA ASP A 44 -18.43 -2.49 -27.85
C ASP A 44 -18.16 -3.19 -26.50
N ARG A 45 -18.61 -4.44 -26.34
CA ARG A 45 -18.29 -5.23 -25.15
C ARG A 45 -16.80 -5.50 -25.03
N VAL A 46 -16.13 -5.78 -26.14
CA VAL A 46 -14.68 -6.02 -26.11
C VAL A 46 -13.92 -4.74 -25.77
N LYS A 47 -14.31 -3.57 -26.30
CA LYS A 47 -13.72 -2.28 -25.90
C LYS A 47 -13.82 -2.09 -24.39
N TYR A 48 -15.02 -2.27 -23.84
CA TYR A 48 -15.26 -2.17 -22.39
C TYR A 48 -14.37 -3.15 -21.61
N TYR A 49 -14.35 -4.43 -21.98
CA TYR A 49 -13.54 -5.42 -21.29
C TYR A 49 -12.03 -5.16 -21.40
N LEU A 50 -11.56 -4.59 -22.53
CA LEU A 50 -10.15 -4.22 -22.69
C LEU A 50 -9.74 -3.06 -21.81
N VAL A 51 -10.61 -2.05 -21.63
CA VAL A 51 -10.37 -0.96 -20.68
C VAL A 51 -10.20 -1.52 -19.28
N VAL A 52 -11.14 -2.35 -18.83
CA VAL A 52 -11.06 -2.94 -17.47
C VAL A 52 -9.85 -3.88 -17.34
N LEU A 53 -9.57 -4.71 -18.35
CA LEU A 53 -8.38 -5.57 -18.36
C LEU A 53 -7.09 -4.76 -18.22
N ASN A 54 -6.99 -3.65 -18.96
CA ASN A 54 -5.85 -2.74 -18.89
C ASN A 54 -5.69 -2.14 -17.50
N ASP A 55 -6.78 -1.70 -16.84
CA ASP A 55 -6.73 -1.16 -15.48
C ASP A 55 -6.24 -2.19 -14.45
N GLU A 56 -6.68 -3.45 -14.55
CA GLU A 56 -6.20 -4.52 -13.66
C GLU A 56 -4.71 -4.82 -13.88
N LEU A 57 -4.23 -4.76 -15.14
CA LEU A 57 -2.82 -4.92 -15.48
C LEU A 57 -1.97 -3.73 -15.04
N GLU A 58 -2.49 -2.51 -15.14
CA GLU A 58 -1.87 -1.28 -14.66
C GLU A 58 -1.60 -1.37 -13.16
N GLU A 59 -2.59 -1.80 -12.38
CA GLU A 59 -2.47 -1.99 -10.93
C GLU A 59 -1.42 -3.05 -10.55
N ILE A 60 -1.40 -4.20 -11.25
CA ILE A 60 -0.35 -5.22 -11.08
C ILE A 60 1.02 -4.62 -11.39
N SER A 61 1.14 -3.88 -12.50
CA SER A 61 2.39 -3.28 -12.97
C SER A 61 2.91 -2.26 -11.95
N CYS A 62 2.06 -1.38 -11.43
CA CYS A 62 2.45 -0.41 -10.40
C CYS A 62 2.96 -1.10 -9.14
N HIS A 63 2.30 -2.18 -8.72
CA HIS A 63 2.72 -2.94 -7.55
C HIS A 63 4.10 -3.57 -7.76
N LEU A 64 4.33 -4.24 -8.90
CA LEU A 64 5.62 -4.85 -9.23
C LEU A 64 6.75 -3.82 -9.31
N LEU A 65 6.56 -2.74 -10.08
CA LEU A 65 7.54 -1.65 -10.19
C LEU A 65 7.83 -1.03 -8.82
N SER A 66 6.81 -0.89 -7.97
CA SER A 66 7.01 -0.32 -6.64
C SER A 66 7.96 -1.14 -5.77
N ILE A 67 7.97 -2.45 -5.96
CA ILE A 67 8.85 -3.37 -5.24
C ILE A 67 10.24 -3.35 -5.86
N ILE A 68 10.34 -3.44 -7.18
CA ILE A 68 11.60 -3.45 -7.94
C ILE A 68 12.45 -2.20 -7.62
N TYR A 69 11.83 -1.02 -7.69
CA TYR A 69 12.53 0.25 -7.48
C TYR A 69 12.40 0.80 -6.05
N ASN A 70 11.72 0.07 -5.15
CA ASN A 70 11.44 0.48 -3.78
C ASN A 70 10.88 1.92 -3.65
N LYS A 71 10.04 2.34 -4.61
CA LYS A 71 9.39 3.67 -4.68
C LYS A 71 7.91 3.53 -5.03
N SER A 72 7.11 4.60 -4.91
CA SER A 72 5.69 4.56 -5.30
C SER A 72 5.52 5.00 -6.74
N PHE A 73 4.65 4.30 -7.46
CA PHE A 73 4.18 4.65 -8.80
C PHE A 73 2.67 4.87 -8.72
N LYS A 74 2.14 5.79 -9.54
CA LYS A 74 0.72 6.16 -9.51
C LYS A 74 0.01 5.85 -10.82
N ASP A 75 0.73 5.91 -11.93
CA ASP A 75 0.20 5.88 -13.28
C ASP A 75 1.29 5.48 -14.29
N ASN A 76 0.85 5.12 -15.50
CA ASN A 76 1.66 4.69 -16.64
C ASN A 76 2.55 3.47 -16.36
N CYS A 77 2.23 2.69 -15.34
CA CYS A 77 3.00 1.55 -14.89
C CYS A 77 3.02 0.43 -15.92
N LEU A 78 1.91 0.18 -16.63
CA LEU A 78 1.84 -0.83 -17.69
C LEU A 78 2.75 -0.46 -18.86
N LYS A 79 2.79 0.82 -19.25
CA LYS A 79 3.71 1.33 -20.27
C LYS A 79 5.16 1.19 -19.84
N ILE A 80 5.46 1.55 -18.59
CA ILE A 80 6.82 1.47 -18.03
C ILE A 80 7.26 0.01 -17.99
N ILE A 81 6.48 -0.88 -17.38
CA ILE A 81 6.85 -2.29 -17.19
C ILE A 81 6.99 -3.04 -18.53
N SER A 82 6.31 -2.58 -19.58
CA SER A 82 6.41 -3.15 -20.94
C SER A 82 7.67 -2.71 -21.67
N LYS A 83 8.34 -1.65 -21.22
CA LYS A 83 9.61 -1.15 -21.78
C LYS A 83 10.81 -1.61 -20.97
N GLU A 84 10.61 -1.81 -19.68
CA GLU A 84 11.58 -2.48 -18.82
C GLU A 84 11.60 -3.97 -19.19
N GLU A 85 12.78 -4.58 -19.27
CA GLU A 85 12.96 -6.00 -19.62
C GLU A 85 12.55 -6.95 -18.46
N ILE A 86 11.40 -6.66 -17.84
CA ILE A 86 10.86 -7.39 -16.69
C ILE A 86 10.08 -8.62 -17.17
N PHE A 87 9.25 -8.46 -18.20
CA PHE A 87 8.56 -9.55 -18.86
C PHE A 87 9.31 -9.98 -20.13
N ASN A 88 9.06 -11.22 -20.57
CA ASN A 88 9.48 -11.69 -21.89
C ASN A 88 9.08 -10.68 -23.01
N PRO A 89 9.93 -10.47 -24.04
CA PRO A 89 9.69 -9.48 -25.11
C PRO A 89 8.33 -9.60 -25.83
N LYS A 90 7.83 -10.81 -26.07
CA LYS A 90 6.52 -11.05 -26.70
C LYS A 90 5.38 -10.58 -25.81
N LEU A 91 5.44 -10.89 -24.51
CA LEU A 91 4.46 -10.43 -23.54
C LEU A 91 4.53 -8.91 -23.35
N SER A 92 5.74 -8.36 -23.23
CA SER A 92 5.98 -6.91 -23.16
C SER A 92 5.37 -6.16 -24.34
N ARG A 93 5.53 -6.70 -25.56
CA ARG A 93 4.88 -6.14 -26.76
C ARG A 93 3.36 -6.16 -26.65
N ALA A 94 2.76 -7.30 -26.27
CA ALA A 94 1.30 -7.40 -26.13
C ALA A 94 0.73 -6.45 -25.05
N LEU A 95 1.45 -6.26 -23.94
CA LEU A 95 1.08 -5.30 -22.89
C LEU A 95 1.17 -3.84 -23.39
N LEU A 96 2.22 -3.51 -24.16
CA LEU A 96 2.36 -2.20 -24.78
C LEU A 96 1.28 -1.94 -25.85
N ASP A 97 0.98 -2.93 -26.68
CA ASP A 97 -0.07 -2.85 -27.69
C ASP A 97 -1.44 -2.65 -27.03
N LEU A 98 -1.72 -3.36 -25.92
CA LEU A 98 -2.92 -3.14 -25.12
C LEU A 98 -2.98 -1.74 -24.49
N TYR A 99 -1.85 -1.24 -23.98
CA TYR A 99 -1.75 0.12 -23.45
C TYR A 99 -2.07 1.15 -24.53
N ASN A 100 -1.40 1.07 -25.67
CA ASN A 100 -1.60 1.99 -26.79
C ASN A 100 -3.03 1.89 -27.35
N PHE A 101 -3.59 0.68 -27.38
CA PHE A 101 -4.97 0.48 -27.81
C PHE A 101 -5.96 1.22 -26.90
N LYS A 102 -5.80 1.13 -25.57
CA LYS A 102 -6.62 1.90 -24.62
C LYS A 102 -6.46 3.40 -24.83
N GLU A 103 -5.25 3.92 -24.93
CA GLU A 103 -5.02 5.36 -25.15
C GLU A 103 -5.72 5.83 -26.44
N ASN A 104 -5.52 5.11 -27.54
CA ASN A 104 -6.18 5.40 -28.81
C ASN A 104 -7.72 5.34 -28.72
N LEU A 105 -8.27 4.38 -27.96
CA LEU A 105 -9.72 4.31 -27.72
C LEU A 105 -10.24 5.53 -26.97
N MET A 106 -9.51 6.00 -25.96
CA MET A 106 -9.91 7.15 -25.15
C MET A 106 -9.81 8.45 -25.97
N GLU A 107 -8.73 8.63 -26.73
CA GLU A 107 -8.54 9.79 -27.62
C GLU A 107 -9.62 9.89 -28.70
N LYS A 108 -10.10 8.75 -29.21
CA LYS A 108 -11.13 8.69 -30.27
C LYS A 108 -12.56 8.61 -29.73
N ASN A 109 -12.81 8.88 -28.44
CA ASN A 109 -14.14 8.75 -27.82
C ASN A 109 -14.80 7.39 -28.11
N LEU A 110 -14.03 6.30 -28.01
CA LEU A 110 -14.45 4.91 -28.29
C LEU A 110 -14.87 4.62 -29.74
N ASN A 111 -14.62 5.55 -30.67
CA ASN A 111 -14.87 5.37 -32.09
C ASN A 111 -13.71 4.61 -32.76
N TYR A 112 -13.88 3.30 -32.94
CA TYR A 112 -12.87 2.41 -33.52
C TYR A 112 -13.55 1.39 -34.43
N GLN A 113 -13.02 1.23 -35.64
CA GLN A 113 -13.58 0.36 -36.68
C GLN A 113 -13.43 -1.12 -36.29
N PRO A 114 -14.52 -1.92 -36.27
CA PRO A 114 -14.50 -3.32 -35.85
C PRO A 114 -13.46 -4.19 -36.57
N GLU A 115 -13.22 -3.92 -37.86
CA GLU A 115 -12.40 -4.78 -38.73
C GLU A 115 -10.93 -4.78 -38.32
N ASN A 116 -10.44 -3.63 -37.87
CA ASN A 116 -9.07 -3.48 -37.37
C ASN A 116 -8.94 -4.03 -35.95
N MET A 117 -10.05 -4.10 -35.20
CA MET A 117 -10.05 -4.48 -33.80
C MET A 117 -9.89 -5.98 -33.62
N TYR A 118 -10.58 -6.79 -34.43
CA TYR A 118 -10.59 -8.25 -34.27
C TYR A 118 -9.17 -8.84 -34.29
N SER A 119 -8.37 -8.50 -35.30
CA SER A 119 -7.01 -9.06 -35.45
C SER A 119 -6.08 -8.63 -34.30
N ILE A 120 -6.04 -7.33 -34.00
CA ILE A 120 -5.15 -6.77 -32.97
C ILE A 120 -5.51 -7.37 -31.61
N VAL A 121 -6.79 -7.39 -31.27
CA VAL A 121 -7.24 -7.88 -29.97
C VAL A 121 -7.04 -9.40 -29.86
N SER A 122 -7.24 -10.15 -30.93
CA SER A 122 -6.99 -11.60 -30.93
C SER A 122 -5.55 -11.93 -30.57
N ASP A 123 -4.59 -11.23 -31.17
CA ASP A 123 -3.15 -11.45 -30.91
C ASP A 123 -2.76 -11.08 -29.47
N ILE A 124 -3.28 -9.94 -28.98
CA ILE A 124 -3.07 -9.50 -27.59
C ILE A 124 -3.63 -10.55 -26.63
N ILE A 125 -4.89 -10.94 -26.80
CA ILE A 125 -5.60 -11.84 -25.88
C ILE A 125 -5.00 -13.24 -25.90
N LEU A 126 -4.63 -13.76 -27.07
CA LEU A 126 -3.94 -15.03 -27.19
C LEU A 126 -2.59 -15.02 -26.45
N THR A 127 -1.85 -13.92 -26.55
CA THR A 127 -0.57 -13.77 -25.85
C THR A 127 -0.76 -13.69 -24.34
N LEU A 128 -1.71 -12.87 -23.87
CA LEU A 128 -1.99 -12.71 -22.45
C LEU A 128 -2.51 -14.00 -21.80
N ASP A 129 -3.43 -14.71 -22.46
CA ASP A 129 -4.01 -15.97 -21.97
C ASP A 129 -2.93 -17.03 -21.71
N ASN A 130 -1.98 -17.15 -22.64
CA ASN A 130 -0.93 -18.16 -22.59
C ASN A 130 0.26 -17.78 -21.69
N MET A 131 0.65 -16.51 -21.65
CA MET A 131 1.95 -16.11 -21.10
C MET A 131 1.87 -15.33 -19.79
N PHE A 132 0.79 -14.58 -19.55
CA PHE A 132 0.78 -13.60 -18.46
C PHE A 132 0.96 -14.24 -17.08
N ILE A 133 0.21 -15.31 -16.81
CA ILE A 133 0.20 -15.95 -15.48
C ILE A 133 1.50 -16.71 -15.19
N PRO A 134 2.05 -17.52 -16.13
CA PRO A 134 3.38 -18.12 -15.94
C PRO A 134 4.48 -17.08 -15.69
N GLU A 135 4.53 -16.02 -16.50
CA GLU A 135 5.55 -14.96 -16.38
C GLU A 135 5.40 -14.18 -15.07
N LEU A 136 4.18 -13.77 -14.70
CA LEU A 136 3.90 -13.12 -13.42
C LEU A 136 4.34 -14.00 -12.24
N SER A 137 4.06 -15.31 -12.30
CA SER A 137 4.45 -16.24 -11.23
C SER A 137 5.97 -16.33 -11.08
N LYS A 138 6.70 -16.36 -12.20
CA LYS A 138 8.16 -16.35 -12.24
C LYS A 138 8.72 -15.08 -11.60
N ILE A 139 8.27 -13.91 -12.05
CA ILE A 139 8.70 -12.61 -11.50
C ILE A 139 8.40 -12.52 -10.00
N VAL A 140 7.21 -12.94 -9.57
CA VAL A 140 6.85 -12.95 -8.14
C VAL A 140 7.78 -13.84 -7.34
N LYS A 141 8.19 -15.00 -7.87
CA LYS A 141 9.15 -15.88 -7.21
C LYS A 141 10.51 -15.21 -7.08
N GLU A 142 11.05 -14.64 -8.16
CA GLU A 142 12.33 -13.95 -8.15
C GLU A 142 12.34 -12.75 -7.19
N LEU A 143 11.28 -11.95 -7.18
CA LEU A 143 11.16 -10.81 -6.28
C LEU A 143 11.04 -11.24 -4.82
N LYS A 144 10.42 -12.40 -4.52
CA LYS A 144 10.39 -12.96 -3.15
C LYS A 144 11.78 -13.40 -2.71
N GLU A 145 12.53 -14.05 -3.59
CA GLU A 145 13.89 -14.51 -3.30
C GLU A 145 14.85 -13.34 -3.06
N LYS A 146 14.66 -12.23 -3.77
CA LYS A 146 15.43 -10.99 -3.59
C LYS A 146 15.02 -10.15 -2.38
N GLN A 147 13.92 -10.48 -1.68
CA GLN A 147 13.53 -9.72 -0.50
C GLN A 147 14.51 -9.94 0.66
N PRO A 148 14.95 -8.86 1.35
CA PRO A 148 15.83 -9.01 2.48
C PRO A 148 15.15 -9.83 3.57
N LYS A 149 15.83 -10.87 4.06
CA LYS A 149 15.39 -11.61 5.23
C LYS A 149 15.41 -10.67 6.43
N LEU A 150 14.26 -10.45 7.04
CA LEU A 150 14.15 -9.63 8.23
C LEU A 150 14.71 -10.38 9.43
N LYS A 151 15.44 -9.69 10.30
CA LYS A 151 15.87 -10.23 11.60
C LYS A 151 14.66 -10.61 12.46
N ILE A 152 13.58 -9.83 12.37
CA ILE A 152 12.30 -10.10 13.04
C ILE A 152 11.23 -10.25 11.96
N SER A 153 10.60 -11.42 11.88
CA SER A 153 9.55 -11.73 10.90
C SER A 153 8.27 -10.94 11.19
N ILE A 154 8.14 -9.72 10.64
CA ILE A 154 6.98 -8.85 10.85
C ILE A 154 6.04 -8.76 9.64
N ASN A 155 4.80 -8.31 9.87
CA ASN A 155 3.90 -7.91 8.78
C ASN A 155 4.26 -6.48 8.34
N ILE A 156 5.17 -6.37 7.37
CA ILE A 156 5.69 -5.07 6.90
C ILE A 156 4.56 -4.14 6.46
N LYS A 157 3.58 -4.64 5.68
CA LYS A 157 2.45 -3.83 5.19
C LYS A 157 1.70 -3.16 6.35
N ARG A 158 1.31 -3.93 7.36
CA ARG A 158 0.60 -3.37 8.53
C ARG A 158 1.48 -2.47 9.38
N VAL A 159 2.77 -2.78 9.54
CA VAL A 159 3.70 -1.89 10.25
C VAL A 159 3.84 -0.55 9.51
N GLN A 160 3.97 -0.55 8.18
CA GLN A 160 4.04 0.67 7.37
C GLN A 160 2.75 1.51 7.45
N GLN A 161 1.58 0.86 7.47
CA GLN A 161 0.30 1.54 7.67
C GLN A 161 0.25 2.27 9.03
N ASN A 162 0.63 1.59 10.10
CA ASN A 162 0.68 2.18 11.45
C ASN A 162 1.74 3.30 11.55
N ILE A 163 2.93 3.11 10.96
CA ILE A 163 3.95 4.17 10.86
C ILE A 163 3.39 5.41 10.14
N SER A 164 2.67 5.21 9.03
CA SER A 164 2.08 6.32 8.26
C SER A 164 1.02 7.07 9.08
N ALA A 165 0.19 6.34 9.82
CA ALA A 165 -0.79 6.91 10.74
C ALA A 165 -0.11 7.73 11.85
N ILE A 166 0.94 7.19 12.49
CA ILE A 166 1.72 7.90 13.50
C ILE A 166 2.29 9.20 12.91
N LEU A 167 3.02 9.12 11.79
CA LEU A 167 3.68 10.27 11.17
C LEU A 167 2.69 11.38 10.76
N SER A 168 1.53 11.00 10.22
CA SER A 168 0.46 11.94 9.88
C SER A 168 -0.07 12.66 11.11
N ASN A 169 -0.33 11.95 12.22
CA ASN A 169 -0.90 12.54 13.42
C ASN A 169 0.10 13.39 14.20
N ILE A 170 1.38 12.98 14.32
CA ILE A 170 2.40 13.84 14.93
C ILE A 170 2.66 15.12 14.12
N LYS A 171 2.49 15.07 12.79
CA LYS A 171 2.56 16.27 11.93
C LYS A 171 1.42 17.23 12.25
N LYS A 172 0.21 16.73 12.48
CA LYS A 172 -0.96 17.53 12.89
C LYS A 172 -0.75 18.11 14.29
N LEU A 173 -0.27 17.33 15.25
CA LEU A 173 0.06 17.79 16.60
C LEU A 173 1.05 18.97 16.59
N LYS A 174 2.07 18.93 15.73
CA LYS A 174 3.05 20.01 15.58
C LYS A 174 2.42 21.35 15.18
N THR A 175 1.24 21.36 14.59
CA THR A 175 0.56 22.62 14.22
C THR A 175 0.09 23.41 15.44
N PHE A 176 -0.21 22.74 16.55
CA PHE A 176 -0.62 23.39 17.80
C PHE A 176 0.56 24.00 18.57
N LEU A 177 1.77 23.48 18.37
CA LEU A 177 3.01 24.02 18.96
C LEU A 177 3.49 25.32 18.30
N LYS A 178 2.74 25.85 17.32
CA LYS A 178 2.98 27.19 16.76
C LYS A 178 2.43 28.29 17.66
N TYR A 179 1.51 27.95 18.55
CA TYR A 179 0.94 28.85 19.54
C TYR A 179 1.74 28.77 20.83
N SER A 180 1.64 29.80 21.66
CA SER A 180 2.25 29.78 22.99
C SER A 180 1.64 28.67 23.85
N LYS A 181 2.40 28.25 24.88
CA LYS A 181 1.91 27.27 25.84
C LYS A 181 0.61 27.72 26.51
N GLU A 182 0.52 29.01 26.85
CA GLU A 182 -0.65 29.60 27.50
C GLU A 182 -1.89 29.54 26.59
N GLU A 183 -1.75 29.91 25.32
CA GLU A 183 -2.84 29.75 24.34
C GLU A 183 -3.25 28.29 24.17
N PHE A 184 -2.30 27.35 24.23
CA PHE A 184 -2.60 25.94 24.11
C PHE A 184 -3.42 25.40 25.28
N ILE A 185 -2.97 25.64 26.50
CA ILE A 185 -3.59 25.05 27.69
C ILE A 185 -5.00 25.63 27.96
N ASN A 186 -5.23 26.86 27.51
CA ASN A 186 -6.51 27.58 27.67
C ASN A 186 -7.46 27.39 26.47
N SER A 187 -7.10 26.58 25.47
CA SER A 187 -7.93 26.33 24.29
C SER A 187 -8.54 24.92 24.32
N PRO A 188 -9.84 24.77 24.66
CA PRO A 188 -10.50 23.47 24.67
C PRO A 188 -10.38 22.74 23.33
N LEU A 189 -10.46 23.48 22.23
CA LEU A 189 -10.29 22.94 20.88
C LEU A 189 -8.91 22.29 20.68
N PHE A 190 -7.83 22.93 21.16
CA PHE A 190 -6.48 22.39 21.01
C PHE A 190 -6.29 21.15 21.88
N ILE A 191 -6.86 21.17 23.09
CA ILE A 191 -6.87 20.02 23.99
C ILE A 191 -7.58 18.83 23.36
N ASP A 192 -8.82 18.99 22.90
CA ASP A 192 -9.61 17.90 22.33
C ASP A 192 -8.98 17.31 21.06
N ARG A 193 -8.49 18.18 20.16
CA ARG A 193 -7.81 17.72 18.95
C ARG A 193 -6.49 17.04 19.26
N SER A 194 -5.75 17.51 20.27
CA SER A 194 -4.50 16.90 20.70
C SER A 194 -4.74 15.52 21.31
N LYS A 195 -5.75 15.37 22.17
CA LYS A 195 -6.18 14.07 22.71
C LYS A 195 -6.43 13.07 21.59
N TYR A 196 -7.25 13.45 20.61
CA TYR A 196 -7.56 12.59 19.46
C TYR A 196 -6.29 12.16 18.68
N PHE A 197 -5.43 13.09 18.30
CA PHE A 197 -4.22 12.75 17.53
C PHE A 197 -3.21 11.93 18.34
N LEU A 198 -3.08 12.17 19.65
CA LEU A 198 -2.26 11.36 20.55
C LEU A 198 -2.77 9.92 20.64
N VAL A 199 -4.09 9.72 20.78
CA VAL A 199 -4.73 8.39 20.81
C VAL A 199 -4.43 7.62 19.51
N VAL A 200 -4.63 8.25 18.35
CA VAL A 200 -4.36 7.57 17.07
C VAL A 200 -2.87 7.22 16.90
N ALA A 201 -1.97 8.11 17.34
CA ALA A 201 -0.54 7.84 17.29
C ALA A 201 -0.13 6.69 18.23
N ILE A 202 -0.60 6.70 19.48
CA ILE A 202 -0.24 5.66 20.45
C ILE A 202 -0.86 4.31 20.11
N ASP A 203 -2.09 4.27 19.59
CA ASP A 203 -2.71 3.02 19.13
C ASP A 203 -1.88 2.38 18.00
N GLY A 204 -1.39 3.19 17.06
CA GLY A 204 -0.50 2.72 16.00
C GLY A 204 0.83 2.18 16.53
N ALA A 205 1.44 2.88 17.50
CA ALA A 205 2.69 2.44 18.11
C ALA A 205 2.52 1.19 18.97
N ASN A 206 1.42 1.10 19.74
CA ASN A 206 1.07 -0.05 20.58
C ASN A 206 0.81 -1.30 19.72
N TRP A 207 0.13 -1.15 18.58
CA TRP A 207 -0.04 -2.24 17.63
C TRP A 207 1.31 -2.77 17.14
N ILE A 208 2.22 -1.88 16.71
CA ILE A 208 3.57 -2.25 16.26
C ILE A 208 4.31 -2.96 17.38
N CYS A 209 4.29 -2.39 18.58
CA CYS A 209 4.94 -2.90 19.77
C CYS A 209 4.50 -4.34 20.11
N LYS A 210 3.18 -4.57 20.25
CA LYS A 210 2.62 -5.90 20.52
C LYS A 210 2.89 -6.89 19.37
N HIS A 211 2.87 -6.42 18.13
CA HIS A 211 3.21 -7.25 16.96
C HIS A 211 4.68 -7.71 16.99
N LEU A 212 5.62 -6.82 17.33
CA LEU A 212 7.03 -7.17 17.47
C LEU A 212 7.26 -8.15 18.63
N LEU A 213 6.72 -7.87 19.82
CA LEU A 213 6.88 -8.74 20.98
C LEU A 213 6.41 -10.17 20.72
N ARG A 214 5.25 -10.34 20.08
CA ARG A 214 4.76 -11.66 19.67
C ARG A 214 5.72 -12.40 18.76
N LYS A 215 6.39 -11.68 17.86
CA LYS A 215 7.39 -12.25 16.93
C LYS A 215 8.72 -12.58 17.62
N LEU A 216 8.93 -12.04 18.81
CA LEU A 216 10.05 -12.36 19.70
C LEU A 216 9.70 -13.43 20.74
N GLY A 217 8.50 -14.04 20.66
CA GLY A 217 8.06 -15.09 21.57
C GLY A 217 7.46 -14.59 22.89
N GLU A 218 7.23 -13.28 23.04
CA GLU A 218 6.69 -12.71 24.27
C GLU A 218 5.17 -12.78 24.32
N LYS A 219 4.64 -12.91 25.55
CA LYS A 219 3.21 -12.80 25.81
C LYS A 219 2.74 -11.36 25.64
N ASN A 220 1.44 -11.20 25.33
CA ASN A 220 0.83 -9.88 25.34
C ASN A 220 0.94 -9.28 26.75
N THR A 221 1.33 -8.02 26.81
CA THR A 221 1.40 -7.22 28.03
C THR A 221 0.94 -5.79 27.73
N ASP A 222 0.45 -5.11 28.75
CA ASP A 222 0.12 -3.69 28.68
C ASP A 222 1.38 -2.81 28.83
N GLU A 223 2.46 -3.37 29.36
CA GLU A 223 3.79 -2.74 29.47
C GLU A 223 4.68 -3.02 28.24
N CYS A 224 4.07 -2.97 27.05
CA CYS A 224 4.73 -3.45 25.84
C CYS A 224 6.00 -2.64 25.52
N PHE A 225 6.00 -1.33 25.75
CA PHE A 225 7.13 -0.46 25.42
C PHE A 225 8.30 -0.70 26.37
N ILE A 226 8.02 -0.96 27.64
CA ILE A 226 9.03 -1.34 28.62
C ILE A 226 9.70 -2.66 28.21
N LYS A 227 8.92 -3.66 27.77
CA LYS A 227 9.47 -4.92 27.22
C LYS A 227 10.34 -4.72 25.99
N LEU A 228 10.04 -3.77 25.11
CA LEU A 228 10.92 -3.46 23.98
C LEU A 228 12.25 -2.86 24.45
N TYR A 229 12.24 -2.03 25.50
CA TYR A 229 13.47 -1.52 26.10
C TYR A 229 14.29 -2.63 26.77
N GLU A 230 13.67 -3.52 27.54
CA GLU A 230 14.35 -4.68 28.15
C GLU A 230 15.05 -5.57 27.11
N LYS A 231 14.52 -5.59 25.88
CA LYS A 231 15.12 -6.30 24.73
C LYS A 231 16.11 -5.47 23.93
N ASN A 232 16.50 -4.29 24.41
CA ASN A 232 17.39 -3.35 23.73
C ASN A 232 16.92 -2.96 22.31
N ILE A 233 15.60 -2.92 22.08
CA ILE A 233 15.03 -2.56 20.77
C ILE A 233 14.85 -1.05 20.69
N ILE A 234 14.39 -0.41 21.76
CA ILE A 234 14.19 1.03 21.86
C ILE A 234 14.91 1.58 23.10
N ASP A 235 15.26 2.86 23.09
CA ASP A 235 15.90 3.49 24.25
C ASP A 235 14.94 3.71 25.43
N LYS A 236 15.51 3.88 26.62
CA LYS A 236 14.76 4.05 27.88
C LYS A 236 13.83 5.26 27.83
N GLU A 237 14.27 6.41 27.34
CA GLU A 237 13.42 7.62 27.32
C GLU A 237 12.19 7.39 26.43
N THR A 238 12.40 6.82 25.24
CA THR A 238 11.33 6.50 24.30
C THR A 238 10.34 5.50 24.90
N ALA A 239 10.83 4.45 25.55
CA ALA A 239 9.98 3.44 26.18
C ALA A 239 9.07 4.04 27.27
N TYR A 240 9.65 4.82 28.18
CA TYR A 240 8.90 5.41 29.29
C TYR A 240 7.91 6.48 28.81
N PHE A 241 8.27 7.30 27.83
CA PHE A 241 7.34 8.28 27.24
C PHE A 241 6.12 7.60 26.60
N LEU A 242 6.36 6.57 25.77
CA LEU A 242 5.26 5.87 25.10
C LEU A 242 4.44 5.04 26.09
N GLN A 243 5.06 4.48 27.12
CA GLN A 243 4.34 3.76 28.17
C GLN A 243 3.44 4.70 28.99
N ASP A 244 3.92 5.89 29.36
CA ASP A 244 3.12 6.90 30.05
C ASP A 244 1.89 7.31 29.22
N LEU A 245 2.08 7.54 27.92
CA LEU A 245 0.98 7.84 27.01
C LEU A 245 0.00 6.68 26.86
N GLN A 246 0.51 5.44 26.77
CA GLN A 246 -0.30 4.23 26.67
C GLN A 246 -1.13 3.99 27.94
N ASN A 247 -0.55 4.21 29.12
CA ASN A 247 -1.25 4.08 30.41
C ASN A 247 -2.41 5.08 30.52
N ASN A 248 -2.27 6.25 29.89
CA ASN A 248 -3.30 7.30 29.85
C ASN A 248 -4.22 7.21 28.63
N ARG A 249 -4.04 6.23 27.75
CA ARG A 249 -4.78 6.12 26.48
C ARG A 249 -6.30 6.06 26.67
N ILE A 250 -6.78 5.36 27.71
CA ILE A 250 -8.22 5.26 27.99
C ILE A 250 -8.78 6.64 28.36
N ASN A 251 -8.12 7.36 29.27
CA ASN A 251 -8.53 8.69 29.68
C ASN A 251 -8.42 9.72 28.54
N LEU A 252 -7.44 9.57 27.64
CA LEU A 252 -7.32 10.43 26.46
C LEU A 252 -8.46 10.21 25.45
N ALA A 253 -8.97 8.98 25.34
CA ALA A 253 -10.02 8.63 24.39
C ALA A 253 -11.44 8.95 24.91
N ASP A 254 -11.61 9.06 26.23
CA ASP A 254 -12.89 9.36 26.87
C ASP A 254 -13.06 10.89 27.03
N PRO A 255 -14.04 11.52 26.35
CA PRO A 255 -14.26 12.96 26.42
C PRO A 255 -14.70 13.44 27.82
N THR A 256 -15.22 12.54 28.66
CA THR A 256 -15.65 12.86 30.03
C THR A 256 -14.50 12.84 31.04
N LYS A 257 -13.34 12.30 30.65
CA LYS A 257 -12.17 12.21 31.53
C LYS A 257 -11.33 13.48 31.42
N GLU A 258 -11.10 14.06 32.59
CA GLU A 258 -10.24 15.22 32.73
C GLU A 258 -8.78 14.78 32.82
N ILE A 259 -7.94 15.43 32.01
CA ILE A 259 -6.49 15.30 32.03
C ILE A 259 -5.96 16.72 32.00
N SER A 260 -5.00 17.03 32.86
CA SER A 260 -4.34 18.33 32.90
C SER A 260 -3.88 18.75 31.49
N SER A 261 -4.26 19.96 31.10
CA SER A 261 -3.85 20.58 29.84
C SER A 261 -2.33 20.68 29.72
N GLU A 262 -1.62 20.88 30.83
CA GLU A 262 -0.16 20.89 30.90
C GLU A 262 0.43 19.53 30.56
N LYS A 263 -0.19 18.45 31.06
CA LYS A 263 0.24 17.07 30.75
C LYS A 263 0.03 16.76 29.27
N ILE A 264 -1.08 17.21 28.69
CA ILE A 264 -1.35 17.08 27.26
C ILE A 264 -0.31 17.87 26.45
N TYR A 265 -0.04 19.13 26.82
CA TYR A 265 0.98 19.96 26.17
C TYR A 265 2.35 19.26 26.19
N TYR A 266 2.75 18.70 27.34
CA TYR A 266 3.99 17.92 27.45
C TYR A 266 4.05 16.76 26.46
N TRP A 267 2.97 15.97 26.34
CA TRP A 267 2.93 14.88 25.36
C TRP A 267 2.99 15.39 23.93
N VAL A 268 2.30 16.48 23.60
CA VAL A 268 2.32 17.08 22.26
C VAL A 268 3.73 17.57 21.89
N GLU A 269 4.37 18.32 22.78
CA GLU A 269 5.72 18.87 22.60
C GLU A 269 6.75 17.76 22.32
N ASN A 270 6.63 16.65 23.05
CA ASN A 270 7.60 15.56 23.00
C ASN A 270 7.26 14.47 21.95
N SER A 271 6.03 14.43 21.43
CA SER A 271 5.56 13.42 20.49
C SER A 271 6.44 13.29 19.25
N ASN A 272 6.81 14.40 18.62
CA ASN A 272 7.62 14.34 17.39
C ASN A 272 8.99 13.70 17.63
N LYS A 273 9.63 13.94 18.79
CA LYS A 273 10.92 13.34 19.16
C LYS A 273 10.77 11.83 19.35
N TYR A 274 9.91 11.42 20.29
CA TYR A 274 9.84 10.03 20.74
C TYR A 274 9.18 9.08 19.73
N PHE A 275 8.11 9.50 19.03
CA PHE A 275 7.53 8.64 17.98
C PHE A 275 8.50 8.44 16.81
N LYS A 276 9.27 9.47 16.41
CA LYS A 276 10.27 9.31 15.34
C LYS A 276 11.42 8.39 15.77
N ARG A 277 11.92 8.54 16.99
CA ARG A 277 12.93 7.63 17.56
C ARG A 277 12.42 6.19 17.58
N PHE A 278 11.23 5.96 18.13
CA PHE A 278 10.56 4.66 18.10
C PHE A 278 10.51 4.06 16.70
N ILE A 279 10.03 4.81 15.70
CA ILE A 279 9.97 4.33 14.31
C ILE A 279 11.36 3.97 13.77
N GLN A 280 12.38 4.80 14.02
CA GLN A 280 13.75 4.54 13.57
C GLN A 280 14.31 3.28 14.20
N ASP A 281 14.11 3.09 15.50
CA ASP A 281 14.59 1.95 16.26
C ASP A 281 13.90 0.66 15.83
N ILE A 282 12.58 0.68 15.60
CA ILE A 282 11.86 -0.45 15.01
C ILE A 282 12.42 -0.81 13.63
N ILE A 283 12.69 0.18 12.78
CA ILE A 283 13.25 -0.08 11.44
C ILE A 283 14.64 -0.73 11.56
N LYS A 284 15.50 -0.25 12.45
CA LYS A 284 16.84 -0.82 12.68
C LYS A 284 16.73 -2.26 13.18
N ALA A 285 15.92 -2.50 14.20
CA ALA A 285 15.77 -3.82 14.81
C ALA A 285 15.20 -4.88 13.85
N VAL A 286 14.29 -4.46 12.95
CA VAL A 286 13.68 -5.36 11.95
C VAL A 286 14.63 -5.64 10.79
N LYS A 287 15.37 -4.63 10.32
CA LYS A 287 16.25 -4.78 9.15
C LYS A 287 17.47 -5.63 9.45
N GLY A 288 18.09 -5.48 10.62
CA GLY A 288 19.35 -6.15 10.94
C GLY A 288 20.46 -5.68 10.02
#